data_AF-D9PGS8-F1
#
_entry.id   AF-D9PGS8-F1
#
_cell.length_a   1.000
_cell.length_b   1.000
_cell.length_c   1.000
_cell.angle_alpha   90.00
_cell.angle_beta   90.00
_cell.angle_gamma   90.00
#
_symmetry.space_group_name_H-M   'P 1'
#
loop_
_entity.id
_entity.type
_entity.pdbx_description
1 polymer ?
#
loop_
_entity_poly.entity_id
_entity_poly.type
_entity_poly.pdbx_seq_one_letter_code
_entity_poly.pdbx_strand_id
1 'polypeptide(L)'
;MGARGKPAEGVADEAVEAFLVFRATGAAVDCFLADQLILAVAIAHGTSELRCDRISQHLLTNAEVIRAFLPAAIEIQGTLGSPAGYLFRA
;
A
#
# COMPACT_ATOMS: atom_id res chain seq x y z
N MET A 1 8.91 -6.88 -14.87
CA MET A 1 8.89 -6.09 -16.13
C MET A 1 9.66 -6.82 -17.23
N GLY A 2 9.38 -6.48 -18.50
CA GLY A 2 10.18 -6.95 -19.64
C GLY A 2 11.60 -6.38 -19.64
N ALA A 3 12.55 -7.15 -20.16
CA ALA A 3 13.94 -6.75 -20.33
C ALA A 3 14.53 -7.43 -21.57
N ARG A 4 15.54 -6.82 -22.19
CA ARG A 4 16.23 -7.43 -23.35
C ARG A 4 16.80 -8.79 -22.95
N GLY A 5 16.49 -9.82 -23.74
CA GLY A 5 16.95 -11.20 -23.49
C GLY A 5 16.14 -11.98 -22.45
N LYS A 6 15.11 -11.38 -21.84
CA LYS A 6 14.22 -12.07 -20.91
C LYS A 6 12.99 -12.64 -21.65
N PRO A 7 12.67 -13.94 -21.48
CA PRO A 7 11.49 -14.53 -22.09
C PRO A 7 10.20 -13.93 -21.52
N ALA A 8 9.14 -13.91 -22.32
CA ALA A 8 7.84 -13.35 -21.92
C ALA A 8 7.21 -14.14 -20.77
N GLU A 9 7.39 -15.45 -20.75
CA GLU A 9 6.97 -16.37 -19.69
C GLU A 9 7.59 -15.96 -18.35
N GLY A 10 8.89 -15.68 -18.32
CA GLY A 10 9.55 -15.21 -17.10
C GLY A 10 9.09 -13.83 -16.63
N VAL A 11 8.56 -12.99 -17.52
CA VAL A 11 7.90 -11.73 -17.14
C VAL A 11 6.53 -12.02 -16.52
N ALA A 12 5.77 -12.96 -17.09
CA ALA A 12 4.48 -13.37 -16.57
C ALA A 12 4.61 -14.04 -15.20
N ASP A 13 5.58 -14.94 -15.02
CA ASP A 13 5.84 -15.64 -13.76
C ASP A 13 6.11 -14.65 -12.62
N GLU A 14 6.96 -13.65 -12.84
CA GLU A 14 7.21 -12.60 -11.84
C GLU A 14 5.94 -11.82 -11.46
N ALA A 15 5.11 -11.49 -12.44
CA ALA A 15 3.88 -10.74 -12.20
C ALA A 15 2.85 -11.58 -11.42
N VAL A 16 2.72 -12.86 -11.80
CA VAL A 16 1.84 -13.82 -11.13
C VAL A 16 2.34 -14.10 -9.71
N GLU A 17 3.63 -14.31 -9.50
CA GLU A 17 4.19 -14.56 -8.18
C GLU A 17 3.97 -13.37 -7.24
N ALA A 18 4.23 -12.14 -7.70
CA ALA A 18 3.95 -10.94 -6.93
C ALA A 18 2.45 -10.84 -6.54
N PHE A 19 1.55 -11.15 -7.47
CA PHE A 19 0.12 -11.18 -7.19
C PHE A 19 -0.27 -12.30 -6.21
N LEU A 20 0.31 -13.49 -6.33
CA LEU A 20 0.02 -14.62 -5.44
C LEU A 20 0.47 -14.33 -4.00
N VAL A 21 1.64 -13.71 -3.82
CA VAL A 21 2.14 -13.22 -2.53
C VAL A 21 1.15 -12.22 -1.93
N PHE A 22 0.75 -11.20 -2.70
CA PHE A 22 -0.26 -10.23 -2.28
C PHE A 22 -1.57 -10.93 -1.86
N ARG A 23 -2.11 -11.80 -2.72
CA ARG A 23 -3.37 -12.51 -2.51
C ARG A 23 -3.34 -13.38 -1.24
N ALA A 24 -2.21 -14.02 -0.94
CA ALA A 24 -2.06 -14.85 0.24
C ALA A 24 -2.15 -14.08 1.57
N THR A 25 -1.91 -12.76 1.56
CA THR A 25 -1.99 -11.93 2.77
C THR A 25 -3.42 -11.66 3.26
N GLY A 26 -4.40 -11.82 2.36
CA GLY A 26 -5.79 -11.44 2.61
C GLY A 26 -6.01 -9.93 2.80
N ALA A 27 -5.03 -9.09 2.47
CA ALA A 27 -5.19 -7.64 2.47
C ALA A 27 -6.16 -7.19 1.37
N ALA A 28 -6.83 -6.06 1.61
CA ALA A 28 -7.78 -5.50 0.65
C ALA A 28 -7.06 -4.82 -0.53
N VAL A 29 -5.87 -4.27 -0.30
CA VAL A 29 -5.05 -3.59 -1.31
C VAL A 29 -3.58 -3.92 -1.14
N ASP A 30 -2.81 -3.84 -2.22
CA ASP A 30 -1.35 -3.97 -2.14
C ASP A 30 -0.69 -2.67 -1.63
N CYS A 31 0.61 -2.73 -1.35
CA CYS A 31 1.37 -1.60 -0.83
C CYS A 31 1.41 -0.42 -1.80
N PHE A 32 1.40 -0.67 -3.11
CA PHE A 32 1.45 0.40 -4.12
C PHE A 32 0.13 1.17 -4.17
N LEU A 33 -0.99 0.46 -4.10
CA LEU A 33 -2.32 1.07 -4.05
C LEU A 33 -2.56 1.76 -2.71
N ALA A 34 -2.03 1.24 -1.59
CA ALA A 34 -2.07 1.94 -0.31
C ALA A 34 -1.38 3.32 -0.38
N ASP A 35 -0.20 3.39 -1.00
CA ASP A 35 0.54 4.65 -1.20
C ASP A 35 -0.28 5.68 -2.00
N GLN A 36 -1.09 5.20 -2.96
CA GLN A 36 -1.94 6.04 -3.83
C GLN A 36 -3.24 6.46 -3.12
N LEU A 37 -3.83 5.58 -2.31
CA LEU A 37 -5.11 5.81 -1.66
C LEU A 37 -5.01 6.68 -0.40
N ILE A 38 -3.83 6.81 0.22
CA ILE A 38 -3.69 7.52 1.50
C ILE A 38 -4.22 8.96 1.48
N LEU A 39 -4.06 9.71 0.37
CA LEU A 39 -4.64 11.05 0.26
C LEU A 39 -6.17 11.00 0.18
N ALA A 40 -6.73 10.09 -0.62
CA ALA A 40 -8.17 9.94 -0.73
C ALA A 40 -8.79 9.54 0.61
N VAL A 41 -8.15 8.60 1.33
CA VAL A 41 -8.52 8.22 2.69
C VAL A 41 -8.45 9.44 3.62
N ALA A 42 -7.38 10.24 3.55
CA ALA A 42 -7.19 11.43 4.40
C ALA A 42 -8.29 12.51 4.26
N ILE A 43 -8.98 12.57 3.12
CA ILE A 43 -10.01 13.60 2.84
C ILE A 43 -11.44 13.05 2.76
N ALA A 44 -11.62 11.73 2.84
CA ALA A 44 -12.94 11.10 2.78
C ALA A 44 -13.86 11.61 3.91
N HIS A 45 -15.18 11.52 3.73
CA HIS A 45 -16.10 11.80 4.85
C HIS A 45 -16.24 10.57 5.76
N GLY A 46 -16.26 10.79 7.07
CA GLY A 46 -16.38 9.72 8.07
C GLY A 46 -15.09 8.91 8.29
N THR A 47 -15.24 7.76 8.93
CA THR A 47 -14.12 6.87 9.27
C THR A 47 -13.73 6.02 8.06
N SER A 48 -12.43 5.90 7.82
CA SER A 48 -11.87 5.04 6.77
C SER A 48 -10.84 4.10 7.34
N GLU A 49 -10.94 2.82 6.99
CA GLU A 49 -10.01 1.77 7.39
C GLU A 49 -9.54 1.01 6.16
N LEU A 50 -8.22 0.86 6.03
CA LEU A 50 -7.59 0.18 4.92
C LEU A 50 -6.52 -0.77 5.44
N ARG A 51 -6.56 -2.02 4.98
CA ARG A 51 -5.51 -3.02 5.24
C ARG A 51 -4.70 -3.26 3.98
N CYS A 52 -3.38 -3.08 4.08
CA CYS A 52 -2.43 -3.37 3.01
C CYS A 52 -1.58 -4.62 3.30
N ASP A 53 -1.02 -5.21 2.25
CA ASP A 53 -0.15 -6.40 2.35
C ASP A 53 1.22 -6.09 2.96
N ARG A 54 1.71 -4.86 2.83
CA ARG A 54 2.98 -4.40 3.41
C ARG A 54 3.00 -2.89 3.60
N ILE A 55 3.52 -2.43 4.74
CA ILE A 55 3.86 -1.01 4.93
C ILE A 55 5.10 -0.66 4.11
N SER A 56 4.95 0.29 3.18
CA SER A 56 6.04 0.84 2.38
C SER A 56 6.62 2.11 3.01
N GLN A 57 7.84 2.48 2.64
CA GLN A 57 8.42 3.77 3.03
C GLN A 57 7.62 4.94 2.41
N HIS A 58 7.09 4.75 1.20
CA HIS A 58 6.27 5.76 0.52
C HIS A 58 4.98 6.05 1.29
N LEU A 59 4.34 5.02 1.86
CA LEU A 59 3.14 5.18 2.69
C LEU A 59 3.42 6.10 3.89
N LEU A 60 4.52 5.82 4.59
CA LEU A 60 4.94 6.58 5.77
C LEU A 60 5.27 8.03 5.41
N THR A 61 6.06 8.25 4.36
CA THR A 61 6.41 9.60 3.90
C THR A 61 5.19 10.36 3.38
N ASN A 62 4.28 9.71 2.65
CA ASN A 62 3.03 10.34 2.22
C ASN A 62 2.16 10.74 3.41
N ALA A 63 2.08 9.91 4.46
CA ALA A 63 1.36 10.24 5.69
C ALA A 63 1.93 11.49 6.37
N GLU A 64 3.26 11.59 6.46
CA GLU A 64 3.94 12.78 7.02
C GLU A 64 3.68 14.04 6.20
N VAL A 65 3.79 13.95 4.86
CA VAL A 65 3.47 15.08 3.97
C VAL A 65 2.01 15.50 4.15
N ILE A 66 1.07 14.56 4.15
CA ILE A 66 -0.35 14.88 4.31
C ILE A 66 -0.62 15.58 5.65
N ARG A 67 -0.05 15.08 6.75
CA ARG A 67 -0.18 15.71 8.08
C ARG A 67 0.37 17.15 8.12
N ALA A 68 1.35 17.48 7.28
CA ALA A 68 1.90 18.83 7.22
C ALA A 68 0.97 19.85 6.53
N PHE A 69 0.07 19.39 5.65
CA PHE A 69 -0.80 20.27 4.85
C PHE A 69 -2.28 20.17 5.23
N LEU A 70 -2.74 19.04 5.76
CA LEU A 70 -4.13 18.76 6.07
C LEU A 70 -4.30 18.40 7.55
N PRO A 71 -5.41 18.81 8.19
CA PRO A 71 -5.76 18.37 9.55
C PRO A 71 -6.29 16.92 9.53
N ALA A 72 -5.50 15.99 9.00
CA ALA A 72 -5.86 14.59 8.85
C ALA A 72 -5.36 13.75 10.03
N ALA A 73 -6.28 13.09 10.73
CA ALA A 73 -5.96 12.10 11.76
C ALA A 73 -5.60 10.77 11.09
N ILE A 74 -4.34 10.63 10.66
CA ILE A 74 -3.83 9.39 10.06
C ILE A 74 -3.15 8.55 11.15
N GLU A 75 -3.59 7.31 11.35
CA GLU A 75 -2.88 6.32 12.17
C GLU A 75 -2.44 5.15 11.29
N ILE A 76 -1.19 4.70 11.45
CA ILE A 76 -0.64 3.54 10.75
C ILE A 76 -0.16 2.54 11.79
N GLN A 77 -0.76 1.35 11.81
CA GLN A 77 -0.37 0.27 12.71
C GLN A 77 0.47 -0.78 11.97
N GLY A 78 1.66 -1.07 12.51
CA GLY A 78 2.63 -2.02 11.97
C GLY A 78 4.02 -1.41 11.82
N THR A 79 4.99 -2.21 11.40
CA THR A 79 6.36 -1.76 11.13
C THR A 79 6.67 -1.78 9.63
N LEU A 80 7.65 -1.00 9.20
CA LEU A 80 8.12 -0.98 7.81
C LEU A 80 8.43 -2.42 7.34
N GLY A 81 7.87 -2.82 6.20
CA GLY A 81 8.06 -4.15 5.65
C GLY A 81 7.22 -5.26 6.30
N SER A 82 6.52 -5.00 7.40
CA SER A 82 5.65 -6.00 8.03
C SER A 82 4.35 -6.22 7.24
N PRO A 83 3.84 -7.46 7.21
CA PRO A 83 2.49 -7.75 6.73
C PRO A 83 1.44 -7.12 7.65
N ALA A 84 0.35 -6.63 7.06
CA ALA A 84 -0.83 -6.07 7.75
C ALA A 84 -0.63 -4.67 8.36
N GLY A 85 -0.24 -3.72 7.51
CA GLY A 85 -0.39 -2.30 7.84
C GLY A 85 -1.86 -1.90 7.84
N TYR A 86 -2.39 -1.41 8.96
CA TYR A 86 -3.70 -0.76 9.00
C TYR A 86 -3.52 0.75 8.92
N LEU A 87 -4.22 1.38 7.99
CA LEU A 87 -4.36 2.83 7.89
C LEU A 87 -5.74 3.21 8.40
N PHE A 88 -5.79 4.05 9.43
CA PHE A 88 -7.04 4.62 9.95
C PHE A 88 -7.08 6.10 9.65
N ARG A 89 -8.25 6.57 9.23
CA ARG A 89 -8.68 7.94 9.43
C ARG A 89 -9.91 7.95 10.32
N ALA A 90 -9.78 8.57 11.48
CA ALA A 90 -10.89 8.87 12.37
C ALA A 90 -11.69 10.08 11.87
#